data_AF-A0A6C0D421-F1
#
_entry.id   AF-A0A6C0D421-F1
#
_cell.length_a   1.000
_cell.length_b   1.000
_cell.length_c   1.000
_cell.angle_alpha   90.00
_cell.angle_beta   90.00
_cell.angle_gamma   90.00
#
_symmetry.space_group_name_H-M   'P 1'
#
loop_
_entity.id
_entity.type
_entity.pdbx_description
1 polymer ?
#
loop_
_entity_poly.entity_id
_entity_poly.type
_entity_poly.pdbx_seq_one_letter_code
_entity_poly.pdbx_strand_id
1 'polypeptide(L)'
;MPYHITNYTYKKAKKMGVTVKHSTNKTKKIDVFSKSGKKLASVGALGMNDFPTYIQKKGMKFAKTRRRLYRMRHEKDRHIKGSHGWYADKLLW
;
A
#
# COMPACT_ATOMS: atom_id res chain seq x y z
N MET A 1 -18.51 0.26 2.29
CA MET A 1 -18.09 0.60 0.92
C MET A 1 -16.86 -0.21 0.53
N PRO A 2 -16.78 -0.72 -0.71
CA PRO A 2 -15.59 -1.41 -1.20
C PRO A 2 -14.39 -0.46 -1.21
N TYR A 3 -13.20 -0.99 -0.92
CA TYR A 3 -11.96 -0.23 -0.96
C TYR A 3 -11.70 0.27 -2.40
N HIS A 4 -11.42 1.56 -2.55
CA HIS A 4 -11.07 2.15 -3.84
C HIS A 4 -9.56 2.45 -3.89
N ILE A 5 -8.87 1.84 -4.85
CA ILE A 5 -7.45 2.10 -5.07
C ILE A 5 -7.30 3.51 -5.62
N THR A 6 -6.51 4.32 -4.94
CA THR A 6 -6.32 5.72 -5.32
C THR A 6 -5.24 5.90 -6.38
N ASN A 7 -5.30 7.02 -7.12
CA ASN A 7 -4.26 7.41 -8.08
C ASN A 7 -2.87 7.47 -7.48
N TYR A 8 -2.75 7.73 -6.17
CA TYR A 8 -1.48 7.66 -5.45
C TYR A 8 -0.81 6.29 -5.61
N THR A 9 -1.57 5.22 -5.34
CA THR A 9 -1.08 3.84 -5.40
C THR A 9 -0.73 3.43 -6.83
N TYR A 10 -1.56 3.78 -7.82
CA TYR A 10 -1.25 3.51 -9.24
C TYR A 10 0.01 4.23 -9.73
N LYS A 11 0.18 5.53 -9.40
CA LYS A 11 1.38 6.30 -9.77
C LYS A 11 2.64 5.68 -9.18
N LYS A 12 2.58 5.21 -7.93
CA LYS A 12 3.70 4.54 -7.29
C LYS A 12 4.00 3.16 -7.88
N ALA A 13 2.96 2.37 -8.17
CA ALA A 13 3.10 1.09 -8.84
C ALA A 13 3.82 1.25 -10.20
N LYS A 14 3.38 2.24 -11.00
CA LYS A 14 4.01 2.58 -12.29
C LYS A 14 5.49 2.93 -12.13
N LYS A 15 5.85 3.76 -11.15
CA LYS A 15 7.25 4.12 -10.85
C LYS A 15 8.11 2.91 -10.48
N MET A 16 7.53 1.93 -9.80
CA MET A 16 8.21 0.70 -9.40
C MET A 16 8.21 -0.38 -10.50
N GLY A 17 7.52 -0.14 -11.61
CA GLY A 17 7.36 -1.13 -12.67
C GLY A 17 6.50 -2.33 -12.26
N VAL A 18 5.56 -2.16 -11.33
CA VAL A 18 4.59 -3.19 -10.92
C VAL A 18 3.17 -2.77 -11.24
N THR A 19 2.28 -3.75 -11.36
CA THR A 19 0.84 -3.53 -11.56
C THR A 19 0.10 -3.83 -10.26
N VAL A 20 -0.95 -3.07 -9.96
CA VAL A 20 -1.78 -3.27 -8.77
C VAL A 20 -3.23 -3.48 -9.17
N LYS A 21 -3.89 -4.44 -8.53
CA LYS A 21 -5.33 -4.71 -8.68
C LYS A 21 -5.94 -4.90 -7.30
N HIS A 22 -7.27 -4.87 -7.21
CA HIS A 22 -7.97 -5.26 -5.98
C HIS A 22 -7.55 -6.67 -5.55
N SER A 23 -7.38 -6.87 -4.26
CA SER A 23 -6.95 -8.18 -3.77
C SER A 23 -8.06 -9.21 -3.93
N THR A 24 -7.67 -10.42 -4.35
CA THR A 24 -8.57 -11.59 -4.29
C THR A 24 -8.80 -12.05 -2.85
N ASN A 25 -7.91 -11.69 -1.92
CA ASN A 25 -8.05 -12.02 -0.51
C ASN A 25 -8.91 -10.97 0.20
N LYS A 26 -10.03 -11.40 0.80
CA LYS A 26 -10.98 -10.53 1.52
C LYS A 26 -10.36 -9.72 2.65
N THR A 27 -9.23 -10.16 3.21
CA THR A 27 -8.52 -9.46 4.29
C THR A 27 -7.57 -8.38 3.79
N LYS A 28 -7.25 -8.37 2.49
CA LYS A 28 -6.24 -7.50 1.88
C LYS A 28 -6.86 -6.48 0.93
N LYS A 29 -6.16 -5.36 0.72
CA LYS A 29 -6.62 -4.25 -0.14
C LYS A 29 -6.24 -4.45 -1.59
N ILE A 30 -4.96 -4.70 -1.85
CA ILE A 30 -4.41 -4.79 -3.19
C ILE A 30 -3.55 -6.02 -3.38
N ASP A 31 -3.58 -6.56 -4.59
CA ASP A 31 -2.60 -7.52 -5.08
C ASP A 31 -1.61 -6.79 -6.00
N VAL A 32 -0.34 -7.09 -5.81
CA VAL A 32 0.79 -6.57 -6.59
C VAL A 32 1.23 -7.65 -7.56
N PHE A 33 1.40 -7.27 -8.82
CA PHE A 33 1.81 -8.15 -9.91
C PHE A 33 3.09 -7.62 -10.57
N SER A 34 3.94 -8.53 -11.03
CA SER A 34 5.06 -8.20 -11.91
C SER A 34 4.55 -7.73 -13.27
N LYS A 35 5.43 -7.13 -14.09
CA LYS A 35 5.13 -6.82 -15.49
C LYS A 35 4.70 -8.05 -16.29
N SER A 36 5.23 -9.22 -15.94
CA SER A 36 4.88 -10.51 -16.53
C SER A 36 3.56 -11.11 -16.03
N GLY A 37 2.85 -10.45 -15.10
CA GLY A 37 1.57 -10.92 -14.58
C GLY A 37 1.66 -11.89 -13.39
N LYS A 38 2.87 -12.20 -12.89
CA LYS A 38 3.04 -13.02 -11.68
C LYS A 38 2.62 -12.23 -10.44
N LYS A 39 1.76 -12.83 -9.61
CA LYS A 39 1.39 -12.25 -8.31
C LYS A 39 2.61 -12.25 -7.38
N LEU A 40 2.99 -11.09 -6.89
CA LEU A 40 4.15 -10.88 -6.02
C LEU A 40 3.75 -10.80 -4.55
N ALA A 41 2.68 -10.06 -4.24
CA ALA A 41 2.24 -9.88 -2.86
C ALA A 41 0.77 -9.44 -2.79
N SER A 42 0.13 -9.70 -1.65
CA SER A 42 -1.15 -9.09 -1.26
C SER A 42 -0.91 -8.21 -0.04
N VAL A 43 -1.23 -6.91 -0.12
CA VAL A 43 -0.85 -5.91 0.90
C VAL A 43 -1.99 -4.97 1.29
N GLY A 44 -1.85 -4.41 2.50
CA GLY A 44 -2.82 -3.52 3.15
C GLY A 44 -3.99 -4.28 3.76
N ALA A 45 -4.27 -4.10 5.05
CA ALA A 45 -5.44 -4.70 5.69
C ALA A 45 -6.71 -3.93 5.32
N LEU A 46 -7.78 -4.65 4.91
CA LEU A 46 -9.03 -4.02 4.43
C LEU A 46 -9.67 -3.11 5.50
N GLY A 47 -9.62 -3.52 6.77
CA GLY A 47 -10.17 -2.76 7.90
C GLY A 47 -9.33 -1.56 8.37
N MET A 48 -8.16 -1.33 7.79
CA MET A 48 -7.23 -0.27 8.23
C MET A 48 -7.12 0.84 7.18
N ASN A 49 -7.02 2.10 7.62
CA ASN A 49 -6.76 3.21 6.70
C ASN A 49 -5.29 3.19 6.22
N ASP A 50 -5.07 3.64 4.99
CA ASP A 50 -3.74 3.86 4.40
C ASP A 50 -3.46 5.37 4.26
N PHE A 51 -2.27 5.73 3.77
CA PHE A 51 -1.88 7.13 3.64
C PHE A 51 -2.85 7.98 2.80
N PRO A 52 -3.24 7.59 1.56
CA PRO A 52 -4.20 8.38 0.79
C PRO A 52 -5.58 8.46 1.46
N THR A 53 -6.03 7.40 2.13
CA THR A 53 -7.28 7.43 2.92
C THR A 53 -7.19 8.43 4.08
N TYR A 54 -6.06 8.50 4.77
CA TYR A 54 -5.87 9.48 5.85
C TYR A 54 -5.82 10.91 5.33
N ILE A 55 -5.24 11.16 4.15
CA ILE A 55 -5.28 12.49 3.52
C ILE A 55 -6.73 12.92 3.32
N GLN A 56 -7.55 12.04 2.74
CA GLN A 56 -8.96 12.33 2.45
C GLN A 56 -9.79 12.54 3.73
N LYS A 57 -9.61 11.70 4.76
CA LYS A 57 -10.45 11.73 5.97
C LYS A 57 -10.01 12.75 7.03
N LYS A 58 -8.70 13.03 7.12
CA LYS A 58 -8.10 13.75 8.26
C LYS A 58 -7.09 14.82 7.85
N GLY A 59 -6.83 14.96 6.55
CA GLY A 59 -5.88 15.92 6.02
C GLY A 59 -4.41 15.48 6.08
N MET A 60 -3.58 16.27 5.40
CA MET A 60 -2.16 15.96 5.16
C MET A 60 -1.32 15.86 6.43
N LYS A 61 -1.53 16.75 7.41
CA LYS A 61 -0.76 16.76 8.67
C LYS A 61 -0.96 15.45 9.44
N PHE A 62 -2.21 15.02 9.59
CA PHE A 62 -2.55 13.75 10.24
C PHE A 62 -1.98 12.55 9.47
N ALA A 63 -2.14 12.53 8.13
CA ALA A 63 -1.63 11.45 7.29
C ALA A 63 -0.11 11.30 7.39
N LYS A 64 0.65 12.40 7.40
CA LYS A 64 2.12 12.39 7.56
C LYS A 64 2.53 11.80 8.91
N THR A 65 1.85 12.16 10.00
CA THR A 65 2.09 11.58 11.32
C THR A 65 1.81 10.08 11.34
N ARG A 66 0.68 9.63 10.80
CA ARG A 66 0.35 8.19 10.71
C ARG A 66 1.36 7.41 9.88
N ARG A 67 1.83 7.98 8.77
CA ARG A 67 2.89 7.40 7.94
C ARG A 67 4.21 7.25 8.69
N ARG A 68 4.61 8.28 9.46
CA ARG A 68 5.81 8.20 10.31
C ARG A 68 5.69 7.05 11.31
N LEU A 69 4.57 6.98 12.03
CA LEU A 69 4.30 5.90 13.01
C LEU A 69 4.29 4.51 12.35
N TYR A 70 3.71 4.40 11.15
CA TYR A 70 3.73 3.16 10.39
C TYR A 70 5.16 2.72 10.08
N ARG A 71 5.99 3.62 9.55
CA ARG A 71 7.39 3.33 9.20
C ARG A 71 8.21 2.88 10.41
N MET A 72 8.05 3.54 11.56
CA MET A 72 8.74 3.15 12.79
C MET A 72 8.37 1.74 13.24
N ARG A 73 7.08 1.36 13.17
CA ARG A 73 6.64 0.00 13.52
C ARG A 73 7.11 -1.08 12.54
N HIS A 74 7.29 -0.70 11.28
CA HIS A 74 7.67 -1.60 10.18
C HIS A 74 9.14 -1.42 9.76
N GLU A 75 9.99 -0.90 10.63
CA GLU A 75 11.39 -0.60 10.28
C GLU A 75 12.14 -1.87 9.85
N LYS A 76 11.88 -2.99 10.54
CA LYS A 76 12.55 -4.29 10.27
C LYS A 76 12.22 -4.88 8.89
N ASP A 77 11.00 -4.68 8.38
CA ASP A 77 10.48 -5.37 7.21
C ASP A 77 10.31 -4.46 5.99
N ARG A 78 10.14 -3.14 6.17
CA ARG A 78 9.90 -2.17 5.08
C ARG A 78 11.09 -1.97 4.14
N HIS A 79 12.29 -2.41 4.54
CA HIS A 79 13.52 -2.28 3.73
C HIS A 79 13.83 -3.52 2.88
N ILE A 80 13.20 -4.66 3.18
CA ILE A 80 13.43 -5.91 2.47
C ILE A 80 12.73 -5.85 1.10
N LYS A 81 13.46 -5.49 0.05
CA LYS A 81 12.91 -5.33 -1.32
C LYS A 81 12.14 -6.57 -1.75
N GLY A 82 10.96 -6.34 -2.32
CA GLY A 82 10.06 -7.43 -2.76
C GLY A 82 9.28 -8.12 -1.65
N SER A 83 9.49 -7.78 -0.38
CA SER A 83 8.67 -8.30 0.72
C SER A 83 7.28 -7.65 0.73
N HIS A 84 6.33 -8.28 1.43
CA HIS A 84 5.01 -7.71 1.67
C HIS A 84 5.08 -6.36 2.40
N GLY A 85 5.99 -6.22 3.37
CA GLY A 85 6.21 -4.98 4.11
C GLY A 85 6.75 -3.87 3.22
N TRP A 86 7.67 -4.19 2.31
CA TRP A 86 8.20 -3.24 1.34
C TRP A 86 7.12 -2.76 0.36
N TYR A 87 6.33 -3.66 -0.23
CA TYR A 87 5.22 -3.25 -1.09
C TYR A 87 4.17 -2.42 -0.34
N ALA A 88 3.87 -2.74 0.92
CA ALA A 88 2.95 -1.96 1.73
C ALA A 88 3.49 -0.53 2.00
N ASP A 89 4.74 -0.38 2.43
CA ASP A 89 5.36 0.94 2.65
C ASP A 89 5.43 1.76 1.36
N LYS A 90 5.81 1.12 0.26
CA LYS A 90 5.95 1.84 -1.01
C LYS A 90 4.62 2.19 -1.63
N LEU A 91 3.62 1.31 -1.66
CA LEU A 91 2.39 1.52 -2.44
C LEU A 91 1.26 2.18 -1.64
N LEU A 92 1.18 1.95 -0.34
CA LEU A 92 0.05 2.37 0.51
C LEU A 92 0.43 3.40 1.57
N TRP A 93 1.71 3.48 1.95
CA TRP A 93 2.25 4.50 2.85
C TRP A 93 3.21 5.44 2.10
#